data_AF-A0A482VL64-F1
#
_entry.id   AF-A0A482VL64-F1
#
_cell.length_a   1.000
_cell.length_b   1.000
_cell.length_c   1.000
_cell.angle_alpha   90.00
_cell.angle_beta   90.00
_cell.angle_gamma   90.00
#
_symmetry.space_group_name_H-M   'P 1'
#
loop_
_entity.id
_entity.type
_entity.pdbx_description
1 polymer ?
#
loop_
_entity_poly.entity_id
_entity_poly.type
_entity_poly.pdbx_seq_one_letter_code
_entity_poly.pdbx_strand_id
1 'polypeptide(L)'
;MHTSTVILSLAAVCLGAKLPPTFKRCKKDSSDADRCLSAAVEDALRRLTAPFDDVGLPSLDPLDVPALTIGAGTGPVGVEQKFKDLKLYGFTKPGSIKF
;
A
#
# COMPACT_ATOMS: atom_id res chain seq x y z
N MET A 1 36.83 -7.26 -21.06
CA MET A 1 36.52 -6.58 -19.78
C MET A 1 35.13 -5.96 -19.71
N HIS A 2 34.38 -5.77 -20.82
CA HIS A 2 33.00 -5.25 -20.78
C HIS A 2 31.91 -6.29 -20.46
N THR A 3 32.16 -7.57 -20.73
CA THR A 3 31.17 -8.65 -20.58
C THR A 3 30.90 -9.01 -19.12
N SER A 4 31.88 -8.82 -18.23
CA SER A 4 31.75 -9.23 -16.83
C SER A 4 30.90 -8.27 -15.99
N THR A 5 30.84 -6.99 -16.37
CA THR A 5 30.07 -5.96 -15.65
C THR A 5 28.56 -6.06 -15.92
N VAL A 6 28.17 -6.56 -17.10
CA VAL A 6 26.76 -6.72 -17.49
C VAL A 6 26.07 -7.87 -16.75
N ILE A 7 26.83 -8.92 -16.39
CA ILE A 7 26.28 -10.08 -15.66
C ILE A 7 25.98 -9.70 -14.20
N LEU A 8 26.78 -8.82 -13.60
CA LEU A 8 26.61 -8.40 -12.21
C LEU A 8 25.39 -7.47 -12.02
N SER A 9 25.03 -6.68 -13.03
CA SER A 9 23.82 -5.84 -13.00
C SER A 9 22.53 -6.60 -13.25
N LEU A 10 22.56 -7.74 -13.96
CA LEU A 10 21.37 -8.56 -14.21
C LEU A 10 20.91 -9.37 -12.98
N ALA A 11 21.82 -9.71 -12.07
CA ALA A 11 21.51 -10.48 -10.86
C ALA A 11 20.71 -9.69 -9.81
N ALA A 12 20.63 -8.36 -9.93
CA ALA A 12 19.96 -7.49 -8.95
C ALA A 12 18.43 -7.39 -9.12
N VAL A 13 17.83 -8.01 -10.14
CA VAL A 13 16.41 -7.77 -10.50
C VAL A 13 15.41 -8.74 -9.83
N CYS A 14 15.85 -9.70 -9.01
CA CYS A 14 14.94 -10.74 -8.49
C CYS A 14 14.31 -10.48 -7.10
N LEU A 15 14.45 -9.29 -6.50
CA LEU A 15 13.73 -8.95 -5.26
C LEU A 15 12.27 -8.58 -5.57
N GLY A 16 11.47 -9.55 -6.00
CA GLY A 16 10.01 -9.43 -6.00
C GLY A 16 9.48 -9.69 -4.59
N ALA A 17 8.90 -8.68 -3.95
CA ALA A 17 8.20 -8.86 -2.67
C ALA A 17 7.05 -9.87 -2.86
N LYS A 18 7.07 -10.96 -2.10
CA LYS A 18 6.04 -11.99 -2.17
C LYS A 18 4.84 -11.50 -1.36
N LEU A 19 3.64 -11.54 -1.93
CA LEU A 19 2.43 -11.21 -1.17
C LEU A 19 2.29 -12.12 0.05
N PRO A 20 1.81 -11.60 1.20
CA PRO A 20 1.50 -12.40 2.37
C PRO A 20 0.66 -13.63 2.00
N PRO A 21 0.93 -14.79 2.63
CA PRO A 21 0.24 -16.04 2.27
C PRO A 21 -1.26 -16.00 2.54
N THR A 22 -1.71 -15.09 3.41
CA THR A 22 -3.12 -14.87 3.76
C THR A 22 -3.90 -14.10 2.69
N PHE A 23 -3.22 -13.45 1.74
CA PHE A 23 -3.87 -12.66 0.70
C PHE A 23 -4.38 -13.56 -0.41
N LYS A 24 -5.64 -13.37 -0.79
CA LYS A 24 -6.26 -14.12 -1.89
C LYS A 24 -5.56 -13.79 -3.21
N ARG A 25 -5.22 -14.82 -3.99
CA ARG A 25 -4.63 -14.68 -5.33
C ARG A 25 -5.69 -14.94 -6.39
N CYS A 26 -5.57 -14.22 -7.50
CA CYS A 26 -6.47 -14.34 -8.65
C CYS A 26 -5.69 -14.77 -9.89
N LYS A 27 -6.30 -15.64 -10.70
CA LYS A 27 -5.73 -16.04 -11.99
C LYS A 27 -6.04 -14.96 -13.02
N LYS A 28 -5.00 -14.37 -13.61
CA LYS A 28 -5.12 -13.26 -14.57
C LYS A 28 -5.97 -13.62 -15.79
N ASP A 29 -5.80 -14.83 -16.32
CA ASP A 29 -6.48 -15.27 -17.55
C ASP A 29 -7.81 -16.00 -17.30
N SER A 30 -8.43 -15.77 -16.14
CA SER A 30 -9.76 -16.32 -15.85
C SER A 30 -10.85 -15.36 -16.33
N SER A 31 -12.01 -15.89 -16.74
CA SER A 31 -13.17 -15.07 -17.11
C SER A 31 -13.65 -14.16 -15.97
N ASP A 32 -13.34 -14.53 -14.72
CA ASP A 32 -13.78 -13.85 -13.50
C ASP A 32 -12.65 -13.04 -12.84
N ALA A 33 -11.58 -12.70 -13.58
CA ALA A 33 -10.38 -12.07 -13.04
C ALA A 33 -10.69 -10.77 -12.29
N ASP A 34 -11.52 -9.90 -12.86
CA ASP A 34 -11.88 -8.60 -12.27
C ASP A 34 -12.68 -8.79 -10.97
N ARG A 35 -13.70 -9.65 -10.98
CA ARG A 35 -14.50 -9.97 -9.80
C ARG A 35 -13.64 -10.58 -8.70
N CYS A 36 -12.74 -11.48 -9.06
CA CYS A 36 -11.81 -12.07 -8.11
C CYS A 36 -10.92 -11.00 -7.49
N LEU A 37 -10.35 -10.11 -8.31
CA LEU A 37 -9.43 -9.07 -7.89
C LEU A 37 -10.10 -8.10 -6.93
N SER A 38 -11.28 -7.57 -7.27
CA SER A 38 -12.03 -6.67 -6.38
C SER A 38 -12.29 -7.31 -5.02
N ALA A 39 -12.76 -8.56 -5.00
CA ALA A 39 -13.00 -9.29 -3.77
C ALA A 39 -11.70 -9.57 -2.97
N ALA A 40 -10.59 -9.85 -3.66
CA ALA A 40 -9.30 -10.08 -3.04
C ALA A 40 -8.72 -8.81 -2.41
N VAL A 41 -8.87 -7.65 -3.07
CA VAL A 41 -8.41 -6.37 -2.52
C VAL A 41 -9.26 -5.96 -1.31
N GLU A 42 -10.58 -6.11 -1.37
CA GLU A 42 -11.42 -5.85 -0.19
C GLU A 42 -11.06 -6.74 1.01
N ASP A 43 -10.79 -8.04 0.76
CA ASP A 43 -10.35 -8.96 1.81
C ASP A 43 -8.98 -8.58 2.38
N ALA A 44 -8.03 -8.21 1.52
CA ALA A 44 -6.71 -7.74 1.93
C ALA A 44 -6.80 -6.48 2.81
N LEU A 45 -7.61 -5.49 2.41
CA LEU A 45 -7.79 -4.26 3.18
C LEU A 45 -8.43 -4.51 4.54
N ARG A 46 -9.43 -5.40 4.63
CA ARG A 46 -10.02 -5.80 5.92
C ARG A 46 -9.02 -6.45 6.87
N ARG A 47 -7.95 -7.07 6.35
CA ARG A 47 -6.88 -7.71 7.14
C ARG A 47 -5.78 -6.74 7.58
N LEU A 48 -5.68 -5.56 6.97
CA LEU A 48 -4.70 -4.52 7.33
C LEU A 48 -5.11 -3.73 8.59
N THR A 49 -5.76 -4.40 9.55
CA THR A 49 -5.92 -3.90 10.94
C THR A 49 -4.68 -4.18 11.79
N ALA A 50 -3.75 -4.98 11.26
CA ALA A 50 -2.47 -5.33 11.85
C ALA A 50 -1.37 -5.24 10.78
N PRO A 51 -0.11 -4.97 11.18
CA PRO A 51 1.00 -4.94 10.25
C PRO A 51 1.36 -6.33 9.73
N PHE A 52 1.94 -6.38 8.52
CA PHE A 52 2.63 -7.54 7.96
C PHE A 52 4.12 -7.20 7.86
N ASP A 53 4.85 -7.40 8.96
CA ASP A 53 6.24 -7.00 9.10
C ASP A 53 7.17 -7.71 8.11
N ASP A 54 6.81 -8.93 7.69
CA ASP A 54 7.57 -9.75 6.73
C ASP A 54 7.67 -9.10 5.35
N VAL A 55 6.71 -8.25 5.00
CA VAL A 55 6.66 -7.52 3.73
C VAL A 55 6.66 -6.00 3.90
N GLY A 56 6.86 -5.52 5.13
CA GLY A 56 6.91 -4.09 5.45
C GLY A 56 5.58 -3.35 5.23
N LEU A 57 4.43 -4.04 5.36
CA LEU A 57 3.12 -3.38 5.26
C LEU A 57 2.65 -2.94 6.65
N PRO A 58 2.37 -1.64 6.86
CA PRO A 58 1.85 -1.14 8.13
C PRO A 58 0.37 -1.45 8.31
N SER A 59 -0.15 -1.24 9.53
CA SER A 59 -1.59 -1.19 9.76
C SER A 59 -2.22 0.02 9.05
N LEU A 60 -3.45 -0.14 8.58
CA LEU A 60 -4.28 0.91 8.00
C LEU A 60 -5.39 1.37 8.96
N ASP A 61 -5.60 0.70 10.10
CA ASP A 61 -6.64 1.08 11.06
C ASP A 61 -6.22 0.73 12.50
N PRO A 62 -5.56 1.67 13.23
CA PRO A 62 -5.16 2.99 12.74
C PRO A 62 -3.98 2.94 11.76
N LEU A 63 -3.97 3.87 10.81
CA LEU A 63 -2.78 4.28 10.08
C LEU A 63 -2.04 5.35 10.91
N ASP A 64 -0.84 5.03 11.37
CA ASP A 64 0.02 5.95 12.10
C ASP A 64 0.81 6.83 11.12
N VAL A 65 0.63 8.15 11.22
CA VAL A 65 1.33 9.16 10.40
C VAL A 65 2.16 10.05 11.35
N PRO A 66 3.50 9.90 11.37
CA PRO A 66 4.37 10.61 12.33
C PRO A 66 4.30 12.14 12.21
N ALA A 67 4.17 12.66 10.98
CA ALA A 67 4.03 14.07 10.72
C ALA A 67 3.25 14.31 9.43
N LEU A 68 2.34 15.29 9.46
CA LEU A 68 1.60 15.77 8.30
C LEU A 68 1.60 17.30 8.33
N THR A 69 2.09 17.91 7.26
CA THR A 69 1.97 19.35 7.06
C THR A 69 0.97 19.59 5.93
N ILE A 70 -0.11 20.31 6.24
CA ILE A 70 -1.03 20.84 5.23
C ILE A 70 -0.65 22.29 5.01
N GLY A 71 -0.19 22.59 3.80
CA GLY A 71 0.23 23.94 3.42
C GLY A 71 -0.93 24.93 3.35
N ALA A 72 -0.59 26.21 3.22
CA ALA A 72 -1.59 27.26 3.05
C ALA A 72 -2.43 27.05 1.78
N GLY A 73 -3.74 27.18 1.92
CA GLY A 73 -4.66 27.23 0.79
C GLY A 73 -4.52 28.52 -0.02
N THR A 74 -5.31 28.65 -1.09
CA THR A 74 -5.30 29.81 -2.00
C THR A 74 -6.15 30.99 -1.53
N GLY A 75 -6.70 30.93 -0.32
CA GLY A 75 -7.56 31.96 0.25
C GLY A 75 -6.79 33.22 0.71
N PRO A 76 -7.51 34.29 1.08
CA PRO A 76 -6.90 35.54 1.55
C PRO A 76 -6.14 35.40 2.88
N VAL A 77 -6.35 34.30 3.60
CA VAL A 77 -5.62 33.96 4.83
C VAL A 77 -4.84 32.68 4.60
N GLY A 78 -3.52 32.76 4.73
CA GLY A 78 -2.63 31.60 4.64
C GLY A 78 -2.50 30.91 6.00
N VAL A 79 -3.09 29.72 6.14
CA VAL A 79 -2.97 28.88 7.35
C VAL A 79 -2.16 27.64 7.00
N GLU A 80 -1.01 27.46 7.65
CA GLU A 80 -0.27 26.21 7.63
C GLU A 80 -0.64 25.36 8.85
N GLN A 81 -0.97 24.09 8.63
CA GLN A 81 -1.35 23.16 9.69
C GLN A 81 -0.28 22.08 9.82
N LYS A 82 0.34 21.99 10.99
CA LYS A 82 1.37 21.00 11.30
C LYS A 82 0.84 20.04 12.35
N PHE A 83 0.66 18.79 11.95
CA PHE A 83 0.23 17.70 12.81
C PHE A 83 1.39 16.74 13.08
N LYS A 84 1.40 16.16 14.28
CA LYS A 84 2.34 15.13 14.70
C LYS A 84 1.58 13.97 15.32
N ASP A 85 2.13 12.76 15.17
CA ASP A 85 1.62 11.54 15.79
C ASP A 85 0.13 11.30 15.49
N LEU A 86 -0.25 11.51 14.23
CA LEU A 86 -1.63 11.33 13.77
C LEU A 86 -1.98 9.84 13.69
N LYS A 87 -3.20 9.52 14.13
CA LYS A 87 -3.83 8.22 13.92
C LYS A 87 -5.07 8.39 13.07
N LEU A 88 -5.05 7.82 11.87
CA LEU A 88 -6.16 7.88 10.93
C LEU A 88 -6.91 6.54 10.94
N TYR A 89 -8.24 6.58 10.97
CA TYR A 89 -9.09 5.39 11.11
C TYR A 89 -10.08 5.26 9.96
N GLY A 90 -10.59 4.05 9.75
CA GLY A 90 -11.67 3.77 8.80
C GLY A 90 -11.23 3.34 7.40
N PHE A 91 -9.94 3.17 7.15
CA PHE A 91 -9.43 2.68 5.85
C PHE A 91 -9.73 1.20 5.60
N THR A 92 -10.06 0.43 6.65
CA THR A 92 -10.43 -0.98 6.54
C THR A 92 -11.94 -1.19 6.30
N LYS A 93 -12.74 -0.11 6.32
CA LYS A 93 -14.19 -0.18 6.17
C LYS A 93 -14.60 -0.43 4.70
N PRO A 94 -15.69 -1.17 4.48
CA PRO A 94 -16.24 -1.37 3.13
C PRO A 94 -16.65 -0.01 2.53
N GLY A 95 -16.33 0.21 1.26
CA GLY A 95 -16.62 1.45 0.53
C GLY A 95 -15.53 2.52 0.60
N SER A 96 -14.44 2.31 1.35
CA SER A 96 -13.27 3.20 1.36
C SER A 96 -12.47 3.20 0.05
N ILE A 97 -12.75 2.24 -0.85
CA ILE A 97 -12.17 2.15 -2.19
C ILE A 97 -13.30 1.91 -3.20
N LYS A 98 -13.25 2.64 -4.31
CA LYS A 98 -14.13 2.44 -5.46
C LYS A 98 -13.26 1.89 -6.60
N PHE A 99 -13.45 0.63 -6.95
CA PHE A 99 -12.82 -0.02 -8.11
C PHE A 99 -13.70 0.17 -9.35
#